data_AF-A0A0A8X1Z1-F1
#
_entry.id   AF-A0A0A8X1Z1-F1
#
_cell.length_a   1.000
_cell.length_b   1.000
_cell.length_c   1.000
_cell.angle_alpha   90.00
_cell.angle_beta   90.00
_cell.angle_gamma   90.00
#
_symmetry.space_group_name_H-M   'P 1'
#
loop_
_entity.id
_entity.type
_entity.pdbx_description
1 polymer ?
#
loop_
_entity_poly.entity_id
_entity_poly.type
_entity_poly.pdbx_seq_one_letter_code
_entity_poly.pdbx_strand_id
1 'polypeptide(L)' 'MKDFPKIETGLVNAGKVEEIAGFLMAFTVPVLVLYADGREYLREARIVQVEKLRDDITKIYEGFFGE' A
#
# COMPACT_ATOMS: atom_id res chain seq x y z
N MET A 1 -11.02 -6.83 -0.82
CA MET A 1 -10.71 -5.92 -1.94
C MET A 1 -11.74 -6.06 -3.08
N LYS A 2 -13.05 -5.96 -2.77
CA LYS A 2 -14.12 -6.24 -3.77
C LYS A 2 -14.02 -5.35 -5.02
N ASP A 3 -13.52 -4.13 -4.85
CA ASP A 3 -13.35 -3.15 -5.93
C ASP A 3 -12.01 -3.31 -6.69
N PHE A 4 -11.03 -4.02 -6.11
CA PHE A 4 -9.71 -4.24 -6.70
C PHE A 4 -9.30 -5.72 -6.59
N PRO A 5 -9.95 -6.64 -7.33
CA PRO A 5 -9.78 -8.08 -7.16
C PRO A 5 -8.36 -8.58 -7.48
N LYS A 6 -7.58 -7.84 -8.29
CA LYS A 6 -6.21 -8.22 -8.64
C LYS A 6 -5.15 -7.73 -7.67
N ILE A 7 -5.52 -6.94 -6.64
CA ILE A 7 -4.56 -6.51 -5.63
C ILE A 7 -4.59 -7.49 -4.45
N GLU A 8 -3.42 -7.99 -4.08
CA GLU A 8 -3.23 -8.82 -2.90
C GLU A 8 -2.92 -7.95 -1.68
N THR A 9 -3.60 -8.21 -0.55
CA THR A 9 -3.39 -7.43 0.69
C THR A 9 -2.62 -8.23 1.71
N GLY A 10 -1.54 -7.66 2.23
CA GLY A 10 -0.82 -8.17 3.40
C GLY A 10 -0.97 -7.22 4.59
N LEU A 11 -1.13 -7.78 5.79
CA LEU A 11 -1.04 -7.03 7.04
C LEU A 11 0.15 -7.56 7.84
N VAL A 12 1.08 -6.68 8.17
CA VAL A 12 2.26 -7.04 8.96
C VAL A 12 2.33 -6.17 10.21
N ASN A 13 2.54 -6.81 11.36
CA ASN A 13 2.83 -6.11 12.59
C ASN A 13 4.35 -5.85 12.66
N ALA A 14 4.75 -4.62 12.37
CA ALA A 14 6.14 -4.18 12.39
C ALA A 14 6.81 -4.33 13.77
N GLY A 15 6.04 -4.32 14.87
CA GLY A 15 6.56 -4.57 16.22
C GLY A 15 6.84 -6.04 16.53
N LYS A 16 6.35 -6.97 15.70
CA LYS A 16 6.69 -8.40 15.79
C LYS A 16 7.78 -8.81 14.81
N VAL A 17 7.96 -8.05 13.74
CA VAL A 17 8.92 -8.32 12.65
C VAL A 17 9.74 -7.06 12.44
N GLU A 18 10.70 -6.78 13.31
CA GLU A 18 11.45 -5.52 13.30
C GLU A 18 12.27 -5.32 12.01
N GLU A 19 12.72 -6.41 11.38
CA GLU A 19 13.45 -6.36 10.10
C GLU A 19 12.63 -5.67 9.00
N ILE A 20 11.31 -5.88 8.97
CA ILE A 20 10.43 -5.26 7.98
C ILE A 20 10.23 -3.76 8.26
N ALA A 21 10.31 -3.35 9.53
CA ALA A 21 10.23 -1.96 9.91
C ALA A 21 11.44 -1.18 9.38
N GLY A 22 12.64 -1.76 9.48
CA GLY A 22 13.86 -1.21 8.89
C GLY A 22 13.82 -1.20 7.37
N PHE A 23 13.49 -2.35 6.76
CA PHE A 23 13.46 -2.50 5.29
C PHE A 23 12.48 -1.53 4.63
N LEU A 24 11.26 -1.40 5.16
CA LEU A 24 10.24 -0.49 4.63
C LEU A 24 10.32 0.93 5.20
N MET A 25 11.32 1.23 6.05
CA MET A 25 11.41 2.48 6.82
C MET A 25 10.10 2.84 7.55
N ALA A 26 9.37 1.82 8.02
CA ALA A 26 8.04 1.92 8.60
C ALA A 26 8.12 2.13 10.12
N PHE A 27 8.62 3.30 10.54
CA PHE A 27 8.85 3.61 11.97
C PHE A 27 7.64 4.21 12.70
N THR A 28 6.55 4.48 11.98
CA THR A 28 5.33 5.06 12.56
C THR A 28 4.09 4.38 12.03
N VAL A 29 3.10 4.12 12.88
CA VAL A 29 1.87 3.42 12.50
C VAL A 29 0.75 4.43 12.21
N PRO A 30 -0.13 4.18 11.22
CA PRO A 30 -0.05 3.14 10.18
C PRO A 30 0.88 3.53 9.02
N VAL A 31 1.46 2.52 8.35
CA VAL A 31 2.10 2.66 7.03
C VAL A 31 1.38 1.75 6.05
N LEU A 32 0.99 2.30 4.92
CA LEU A 32 0.43 1.58 3.79
C LEU A 32 1.38 1.72 2.62
N VAL A 33 1.69 0.61 1.97
CA VAL A 33 2.57 0.58 0.79
C VAL A 33 1.91 -0.26 -0.29
N LEU A 34 1.82 0.28 -1.50
CA LEU A 34 1.34 -0.44 -2.68
C LEU A 34 2.51 -0.66 -3.62
N TYR A 35 2.74 -1.92 -3.98
CA TYR A 35 3.67 -2.32 -5.01
C TYR A 35 2.92 -2.76 -6.26
N ALA A 36 3.44 -2.39 -7.42
CA ALA A 36 3.02 -2.91 -8.72
C ALA A 36 4.27 -3.13 -9.58
N ASP A 37 4.35 -4.27 -10.29
CA ASP A 37 5.50 -4.65 -11.11
C ASP A 37 6.88 -4.50 -10.40
N GLY A 38 6.92 -4.92 -9.13
CA GLY A 38 8.13 -4.86 -8.30
C GLY A 38 8.56 -3.45 -7.87
N ARG A 39 7.80 -2.40 -8.21
CA ARG A 39 8.08 -1.01 -7.83
C ARG A 39 7.05 -0.50 -6.84
N GLU A 40 7.48 0.38 -5.96
CA GLU A 40 6.61 1.07 -5.01
C GLU A 40 5.91 2.24 -5.70
N TYR A 41 4.57 2.20 -5.78
CA TYR A 41 3.78 3.24 -6.46
C TYR A 41 3.08 4.20 -5.50
N LEU A 42 2.76 3.73 -4.30
CA LEU A 42 2.06 4.53 -3.31
C LEU A 42 2.55 4.19 -1.92
N ARG A 43 2.79 5.24 -1.12
CA ARG A 43 3.09 5.13 0.30
C ARG A 43 2.35 6.21 1.06
N GLU A 44 1.58 5.80 2.05
CA GLU A 44 0.91 6.70 2.99
C GLU A 44 1.33 6.33 4.42
N ALA A 45 1.64 7.34 5.24
CA ALA A 45 2.14 7.14 6.59
C ALA A 45 1.45 8.10 7.58
N ARG A 46 1.18 7.60 8.79
CA ARG A 46 0.57 8.32 9.93
C ARG A 46 -0.86 8.79 9.71
N ILE A 47 -1.12 9.68 8.74
CA ILE A 47 -2.44 10.24 8.46
C ILE A 47 -2.84 9.82 7.05
N VAL A 48 -3.71 8.82 6.99
CA VAL A 48 -4.22 8.28 5.73
C VAL A 48 -5.56 8.93 5.40
N GLN A 49 -5.60 9.71 4.32
CA GLN A 49 -6.87 10.21 3.79
C GLN A 49 -7.50 9.12 2.93
N VAL A 50 -8.55 8.49 3.45
CA VAL A 50 -9.15 7.29 2.83
C VAL A 50 -9.65 7.56 1.42
N GLU A 51 -10.29 8.70 1.18
CA GLU A 51 -10.80 9.05 -0.15
C GLU A 51 -9.66 9.26 -1.16
N LYS A 52 -8.64 10.05 -0.79
CA LYS A 52 -7.45 10.26 -1.63
C LYS A 52 -6.74 8.93 -1.92
N LEU A 53 -6.55 8.10 -0.90
CA LEU A 53 -5.96 6.77 -1.03
C LEU A 53 -6.75 5.92 -2.03
N ARG A 54 -8.08 5.94 -1.96
CA ARG A 54 -8.95 5.20 -2.87
C ARG A 54 -8.82 5.70 -4.31
N ASP A 55 -8.79 7.01 -4.52
CA ASP A 55 -8.60 7.61 -5.84
C ASP A 55 -7.23 7.26 -6.43
N ASP A 56 -6.18 7.32 -5.62
CA ASP A 56 -4.81 7.01 -6.05
C ASP A 56 -4.67 5.51 -6.40
N ILE A 57 -5.22 4.61 -5.58
CA ILE A 57 -5.26 3.17 -5.89
C ILE A 57 -6.06 2.91 -7.17
N THR A 58 -7.18 3.60 -7.37
CA THR A 58 -8.03 3.42 -8.57
C THR A 58 -7.26 3.77 -9.83
N LYS A 59 -6.59 4.94 -9.87
CA LYS A 59 -5.76 5.35 -11.01
C LYS A 59 -4.64 4.37 -11.31
N ILE A 60 -3.96 3.87 -10.28
CA ILE A 60 -2.88 2.88 -10.45
C ILE A 60 -3.46 1.57 -10.99
N TYR A 61 -4.56 1.09 -10.40
CA TYR A 61 -5.21 -0.15 -10.81
C TYR A 61 -5.68 -0.11 -12.26
N GLU A 62 -6.35 0.97 -12.68
CA GLU A 62 -6.77 1.20 -14.06
C GLU A 62 -5.57 1.31 -15.00
N GLY A 63 -4.49 1.97 -14.60
CA GLY A 63 -3.27 2.07 -15.42
C GLY A 63 -2.56 0.73 -15.66
N PHE A 64 -2.71 -0.24 -14.74
CA PHE A 64 -2.11 -1.57 -14.87
C PHE A 64 -3.03 -2.63 -15.49
N PHE A 65 -4.35 -2.47 -15.34
CA PHE A 65 -5.33 -3.52 -15.65
C PHE A 65 -6.50 -3.05 -16.50
N GLY A 66 -6.61 -1.76 -16.79
CA GLY A 66 -7.51 -1.24 -17.82
C GLY A 66 -7.01 -1.63 -19.20
N GLU A 67 -7.93 -2.01 -20.07
CA GLU A 67 -7.68 -2.19 -21.51
C GLU A 67 -7.42 -0.84 -22.19
#